data_AF-A0A849Z162-F1
#
_entry.id   AF-A0A849Z162-F1
#
_cell.length_a   1.000
_cell.length_b   1.000
_cell.length_c   1.000
_cell.angle_alpha   90.00
_cell.angle_beta   90.00
_cell.angle_gamma   90.00
#
_symmetry.space_group_name_H-M   'P 1'
#
loop_
_entity.id
_entity.type
_entity.pdbx_description
1 polymer ?
#
loop_
_entity_poly.entity_id
_entity_poly.type
_entity_poly.pdbx_seq_one_letter_code
_entity_poly.pdbx_strand_id
1 'polypeptide(L)'
;LVDRGARLVHVYDPDAGRAAEALARRAGESRGPVIGELSEDLGVRDGAFDVVIVPDMTILGAAGLEDAGSVVERVRRLVSPSGVALFASPNPEAERFLMAPSPGVSDALGYYELYDEISLQFSEVRMFGQAPFVGYSIVDFSEADPEVEVDTSALEEPEAPEWYVAIASERRIDAGAYSIVGLPLAEVSRTAPIEPTTMPYREPPPAREDRERDILALTEARTRLSVLTTENEKLREQVGDATKNERQLSAASMRVAELERETEDTRGKVAELQASLHRAETRAEQAEGDVLRLRADLETARVDLEAAREEPATPRREALAQNERLEAARVKAELEASLAKIRDLERQIAALEPPTLRSKEEQIQRMAEQKARAEAAESTARSLEDKLSAAVRERDGALAALQEAQRGLEEAQRVVATAAETTDASHAADIAGLEAQLRERGHEVARLKRELREGERVGKELLLELEDLRAVPPPFSGGAGGDGAASGPGPNGGARPSAEGAVLHEQSAEAAERAARVEADLVAASWRISQLEREVAERKAAESAEPGGRERELERALVIAQREIAELRGGGAAGDTTSEQAAVVDMQGRSPAPRSVQP
;
A
#
# COMPACT_ATOMS: atom_id res chain seq x y z
N LEU A 1 13.87 -0.74 36.94
CA LEU A 1 13.36 0.52 37.54
C LEU A 1 14.23 1.00 38.71
N VAL A 2 14.51 0.17 39.73
CA VAL A 2 15.41 0.54 40.84
C VAL A 2 16.78 1.00 40.33
N ASP A 3 17.40 0.22 39.41
CA ASP A 3 18.69 0.57 38.81
C ASP A 3 18.66 1.84 37.96
N ARG A 4 17.46 2.27 37.55
CA ARG A 4 17.22 3.51 36.81
C ARG A 4 16.92 4.70 37.75
N GLY A 5 17.08 4.53 39.06
CA GLY A 5 16.94 5.58 40.06
C GLY A 5 15.58 5.69 40.75
N ALA A 6 14.66 4.73 40.51
CA ALA A 6 13.41 4.69 41.24
C ALA A 6 13.67 4.50 42.74
N ARG A 7 13.10 5.38 43.59
CA ARG A 7 13.29 5.33 45.04
C ARG A 7 12.66 4.08 45.68
N LEU A 8 11.54 3.65 45.12
CA LEU A 8 10.73 2.54 45.59
C LEU A 8 10.03 1.91 44.39
N VAL A 9 9.96 0.58 44.36
CA VAL A 9 9.25 -0.18 43.32
C VAL A 9 8.43 -1.24 44.04
N HIS A 10 7.13 -1.28 43.77
CA HIS A 10 6.24 -2.33 44.26
C HIS A 10 5.77 -3.15 43.06
N VAL A 11 5.75 -4.47 43.23
CA VAL A 11 5.29 -5.42 42.22
C VAL A 11 4.21 -6.27 42.86
N TYR A 12 3.00 -6.23 42.30
CA TYR A 12 1.87 -7.02 42.75
C TYR A 12 1.50 -8.02 41.65
N ASP A 13 1.50 -9.31 41.97
CA ASP A 13 1.15 -10.38 41.05
C ASP A 13 -0.18 -11.02 41.49
N PRO A 14 -1.17 -11.20 40.60
CA PRO A 14 -2.42 -11.89 40.95
C PRO A 14 -2.23 -13.37 41.31
N ASP A 15 -1.10 -13.99 40.92
CA ASP A 15 -0.74 -15.33 41.36
C ASP A 15 0.13 -15.28 42.61
N ALA A 16 -0.49 -15.59 43.76
CA ALA A 16 0.18 -15.64 45.05
C ALA A 16 1.41 -16.58 45.06
N GLY A 17 1.38 -17.66 44.27
CA GLY A 17 2.48 -18.61 44.15
C GLY A 17 3.70 -17.98 43.47
N ARG A 18 3.49 -17.26 42.36
CA ARG A 18 4.56 -16.52 41.67
C ARG A 18 5.12 -15.39 42.52
N ALA A 19 4.26 -14.65 43.22
CA ALA A 19 4.69 -13.60 44.15
C ALA A 19 5.58 -14.19 45.26
N ALA A 20 5.17 -15.29 45.88
CA ALA A 20 5.92 -15.96 46.94
C ALA A 20 7.26 -16.52 46.43
N GLU A 21 7.29 -17.11 45.24
CA GLU A 21 8.52 -17.60 44.63
C GLU A 21 9.50 -16.44 44.33
N ALA A 22 9.01 -15.36 43.73
CA ALA A 22 9.83 -14.19 43.42
C ALA A 22 10.39 -13.53 44.69
N LEU A 23 9.60 -13.48 45.76
CA LEU A 23 10.04 -13.02 47.07
C LEU A 23 11.12 -13.94 47.67
N ALA A 24 10.93 -15.27 47.58
CA ALA A 24 11.88 -16.26 48.07
C ALA A 24 13.22 -16.21 47.33
N ARG A 25 13.21 -16.05 45.99
CA ARG A 25 14.42 -15.88 45.17
C ARG A 25 15.23 -14.64 45.56
N ARG A 26 14.57 -13.63 46.13
CA ARG A 26 15.20 -12.37 46.60
C ARG A 26 15.57 -12.37 48.08
N ALA A 27 15.29 -13.44 48.83
CA ALA A 27 15.60 -13.50 50.26
C ALA A 27 17.11 -13.33 50.48
N GLY A 28 17.52 -12.13 50.93
CA GLY A 28 18.93 -11.76 51.14
C GLY A 28 19.37 -10.47 50.43
N GLU A 29 18.60 -9.98 49.45
CA GLU A 29 18.86 -8.69 48.80
C GLU A 29 18.23 -7.54 49.61
N SER A 30 19.07 -6.65 50.15
CA SER A 30 18.62 -5.51 50.97
C SER A 30 18.10 -4.32 50.15
N ARG A 31 18.26 -4.34 48.83
CA ARG A 31 17.78 -3.30 47.90
C ARG A 31 17.08 -3.95 46.71
N GLY A 32 15.76 -3.83 46.67
CA GLY A 32 14.97 -4.34 45.57
C GLY A 32 13.50 -3.96 45.67
N PRO A 33 12.69 -4.36 44.66
CA PRO A 33 11.25 -4.18 44.69
C PRO A 33 10.61 -4.91 45.87
N VAL A 34 9.57 -4.29 46.43
CA VAL A 34 8.63 -4.95 47.34
C VAL A 34 7.70 -5.78 46.48
N ILE A 35 7.63 -7.09 46.74
CA ILE A 35 6.81 -8.04 45.97
C ILE A 35 5.66 -8.51 46.86
N GLY A 36 4.44 -8.49 46.33
CA GLY A 36 3.24 -8.94 47.03
C GLY A 36 2.21 -9.56 46.10
N GLU A 37 1.19 -10.17 46.69
CA GLU A 37 -0.01 -10.62 45.98
C GLU A 37 -0.90 -9.42 45.65
N LEU A 38 -1.47 -9.40 44.45
CA LEU A 38 -2.48 -8.42 44.07
C LEU A 38 -3.80 -8.78 44.74
N SER A 39 -4.12 -8.08 45.83
CA SER A 39 -5.37 -8.24 46.59
C SER A 39 -6.16 -6.92 46.59
N GLU A 40 -7.41 -6.95 47.11
CA GLU A 40 -8.26 -5.76 47.18
C GLU A 40 -7.63 -4.61 47.98
N ASP A 41 -6.87 -4.94 49.04
CA ASP A 41 -6.13 -4.00 49.87
C ASP A 41 -4.63 -4.25 49.75
N LEU A 42 -3.96 -3.41 48.97
CA LEU A 42 -2.52 -3.46 48.77
C LEU A 42 -1.72 -2.89 49.95
N GLY A 43 -2.39 -2.38 50.99
CA GLY A 43 -1.75 -1.80 52.19
C GLY A 43 -0.99 -0.51 51.90
N VAL A 44 -1.32 0.18 50.81
CA VAL A 44 -0.71 1.44 50.38
C VAL A 44 -1.76 2.53 50.37
N ARG A 45 -1.35 3.76 50.71
CA ARG A 45 -2.24 4.93 50.66
C ARG A 45 -2.57 5.31 49.21
N ASP A 46 -3.68 6.00 49.03
CA ASP A 46 -4.01 6.64 47.75
C ASP A 46 -2.92 7.65 47.33
N GLY A 47 -2.63 7.69 46.03
CA GLY A 47 -1.59 8.52 45.43
C GLY A 47 -0.18 8.15 45.89
N ALA A 48 0.06 6.90 46.29
CA ALA A 48 1.37 6.44 46.74
C ALA A 48 2.44 6.46 45.64
N PHE A 49 2.05 6.39 44.37
CA PHE A 49 2.99 6.19 43.26
C PHE A 49 2.92 7.29 42.21
N ASP A 50 4.08 7.72 41.72
CA ASP A 50 4.17 8.64 40.58
C ASP A 50 3.94 7.94 39.24
N VAL A 51 4.20 6.63 39.19
CA VAL A 51 4.00 5.80 37.99
C VAL A 51 3.40 4.46 38.42
N VAL A 52 2.33 4.04 37.75
CA VAL A 52 1.76 2.69 37.88
C VAL A 52 1.72 2.06 36.49
N ILE A 53 2.14 0.79 36.40
CA ILE A 53 2.24 0.06 35.13
C ILE A 53 1.42 -1.22 35.25
N VAL A 54 0.45 -1.38 34.35
CA VAL A 54 -0.28 -2.62 34.13
C VAL A 54 0.18 -3.16 32.77
N PRO A 55 1.16 -4.09 32.75
CA PRO A 55 1.82 -4.51 31.50
C PRO A 55 0.93 -5.38 30.62
N ASP A 56 -0.13 -5.97 31.18
CA ASP A 56 -1.09 -6.78 30.44
C ASP A 56 -2.42 -6.81 31.21
N MET A 57 -3.45 -6.19 30.65
CA MET A 57 -4.79 -6.14 31.22
C MET A 57 -5.48 -7.53 31.28
N THR A 58 -5.08 -8.47 30.42
CA THR A 58 -5.71 -9.80 30.33
C THR A 58 -5.40 -10.69 31.54
N ILE A 59 -4.24 -10.50 32.17
CA ILE A 59 -3.80 -11.29 33.33
C ILE A 59 -4.82 -11.19 34.47
N LEU A 60 -5.48 -10.05 34.59
CA LEU A 60 -6.42 -9.75 35.66
C LEU A 60 -7.74 -10.50 35.43
N GLY A 61 -8.29 -10.43 34.21
CA GLY A 61 -9.46 -11.21 33.82
C GLY A 61 -9.23 -12.73 33.91
N ALA A 62 -8.08 -13.22 33.45
CA ALA A 62 -7.74 -14.65 33.48
C ALA A 62 -7.61 -15.22 34.91
N ALA A 63 -7.22 -14.39 35.88
CA ALA A 63 -7.16 -14.79 37.28
C ALA A 63 -8.54 -14.84 37.97
N GLY A 64 -9.63 -14.51 37.25
CA GLY A 64 -10.97 -14.35 37.83
C GLY A 64 -11.06 -13.20 38.82
N LEU A 65 -10.04 -12.34 38.82
CA LEU A 65 -9.88 -11.20 39.70
C LEU A 65 -10.21 -9.96 38.88
N GLU A 66 -11.44 -9.50 39.00
CA GLU A 66 -11.88 -8.15 38.62
C GLU A 66 -12.21 -7.89 37.14
N ASP A 67 -13.20 -7.01 36.96
CA ASP A 67 -13.54 -6.39 35.67
C ASP A 67 -12.55 -5.27 35.35
N ALA A 68 -12.27 -5.02 34.07
CA ALA A 68 -11.26 -4.06 33.63
C ALA A 68 -11.45 -2.67 34.28
N GLY A 69 -12.70 -2.20 34.36
CA GLY A 69 -13.02 -0.92 34.99
C GLY A 69 -12.60 -0.82 36.46
N SER A 70 -12.70 -1.91 37.22
CA SER A 70 -12.30 -1.93 38.65
C SER A 70 -10.78 -1.90 38.85
N VAL A 71 -10.03 -2.49 37.91
CA VAL A 71 -8.57 -2.37 37.85
C VAL A 71 -8.19 -0.91 37.57
N VAL A 72 -8.81 -0.29 36.56
CA VAL A 72 -8.53 1.11 36.20
C VAL A 72 -8.86 2.03 37.39
N GLU A 73 -9.99 1.84 38.07
CA GLU A 73 -10.35 2.60 39.28
C GLU A 73 -9.28 2.43 40.38
N ARG A 74 -8.81 1.20 40.61
CA ARG A 74 -7.75 0.93 41.59
C ARG A 74 -6.46 1.63 41.22
N VAL A 75 -5.99 1.51 39.97
CA VAL A 75 -4.80 2.22 39.47
C VAL A 75 -4.98 3.72 39.66
N ARG A 76 -6.16 4.27 39.36
CA ARG A 76 -6.46 5.69 39.55
C ARG A 76 -6.30 6.15 40.99
N ARG A 77 -6.70 5.34 41.98
CA ARG A 77 -6.47 5.61 43.40
C ARG A 77 -4.99 5.55 43.78
N LEU A 78 -4.23 4.64 43.18
CA LEU A 78 -2.81 4.43 43.48
C LEU A 78 -1.88 5.51 42.90
N VAL A 79 -2.25 6.06 41.75
CA VAL A 79 -1.48 7.10 41.04
C VAL A 79 -1.65 8.47 41.71
N SER A 80 -0.54 9.15 41.97
CA SER A 80 -0.53 10.51 42.52
C SER A 80 -1.19 11.50 41.55
N PRO A 81 -1.73 12.65 42.00
CA PRO A 81 -2.38 13.61 41.09
C PRO A 81 -1.50 14.12 39.95
N SER A 82 -0.17 14.08 40.11
CA SER A 82 0.81 14.43 39.06
C SER A 82 1.40 13.22 38.34
N GLY A 83 1.01 12.02 38.76
CA GLY A 83 1.51 10.76 38.27
C GLY A 83 0.92 10.33 36.93
N VAL A 84 1.40 9.19 36.45
CA VAL A 84 1.03 8.61 35.16
C VAL A 84 0.72 7.12 35.34
N ALA A 85 -0.37 6.66 34.75
CA ALA A 85 -0.68 5.25 34.58
C ALA A 85 -0.32 4.80 33.17
N LEU A 86 0.25 3.59 33.05
CA LEU A 86 0.43 2.91 31.78
C LEU A 86 -0.36 1.61 31.82
N PHE A 87 -1.18 1.39 30.80
CA PHE A 87 -1.93 0.17 30.59
C PHE A 87 -1.57 -0.41 29.23
N ALA A 88 -1.43 -1.72 29.14
CA ALA A 88 -1.25 -2.41 27.88
C ALA A 88 -2.24 -3.55 27.75
N SER A 89 -2.79 -3.71 26.54
CA SER A 89 -3.68 -4.81 26.16
C SER A 89 -3.18 -5.40 24.84
N PRO A 90 -3.07 -6.74 24.71
CA PRO A 90 -2.71 -7.34 23.44
C PRO A 90 -3.81 -7.07 22.42
N ASN A 91 -3.44 -6.85 21.16
CA ASN A 91 -4.39 -6.64 20.09
C ASN A 91 -5.06 -7.98 19.74
N PRO A 92 -6.39 -8.15 19.93
CA PRO A 92 -7.07 -9.42 19.63
C PRO A 92 -7.06 -9.74 18.12
N GLU A 93 -6.79 -8.76 17.27
CA GLU A 93 -6.71 -8.91 15.81
C GLU A 93 -5.29 -9.22 15.31
N ALA A 94 -4.27 -9.18 16.18
CA ALA A 94 -2.89 -9.47 15.77
C ALA A 94 -2.69 -10.98 15.54
N GLU A 95 -2.24 -11.34 14.34
CA GLU A 95 -1.96 -12.74 13.97
C GLU A 95 -0.63 -13.25 14.55
N ARG A 96 0.29 -12.34 14.86
CA ARG A 96 1.66 -12.64 15.29
C ARG A 96 2.02 -11.75 16.46
N PHE A 97 2.83 -12.29 17.36
CA PHE A 97 3.34 -11.59 18.53
C PHE A 97 4.83 -11.85 18.67
N LEU A 98 5.63 -10.78 18.75
CA LEU A 98 7.07 -10.87 19.06
C LEU A 98 7.27 -11.34 20.50
N MET A 99 6.43 -10.86 21.41
CA MET A 99 6.35 -11.32 22.79
C MET A 99 4.98 -11.95 23.01
N ALA A 100 4.98 -13.26 23.30
CA ALA A 100 3.73 -14.00 23.50
C ALA A 100 2.90 -13.35 24.63
N PRO A 101 1.64 -12.97 24.35
CA PRO A 101 0.76 -12.43 25.37
C PRO A 101 0.36 -13.50 26.38
N SER A 102 -0.20 -13.08 27.51
CA SER A 102 -0.74 -14.00 28.50
C SER A 102 -1.90 -14.83 27.92
N PRO A 103 -2.19 -16.02 28.47
CA PRO A 103 -3.38 -16.77 28.08
C PRO A 103 -4.64 -15.91 28.30
N GLY A 104 -5.54 -15.88 27.31
CA GLY A 104 -6.74 -15.04 27.35
C GLY A 104 -6.79 -13.89 26.33
N VAL A 105 -5.95 -13.92 25.28
CA VAL A 105 -5.93 -12.91 24.20
C VAL A 105 -7.31 -12.67 23.56
N SER A 106 -8.15 -13.70 23.48
CA SER A 106 -9.51 -13.57 22.93
C SER A 106 -10.40 -12.62 23.73
N ASP A 107 -10.09 -12.43 25.02
CA ASP A 107 -10.83 -11.58 25.95
C ASP A 107 -10.10 -10.24 26.17
N ALA A 108 -9.05 -9.97 25.39
CA ALA A 108 -8.31 -8.74 25.47
C ALA A 108 -9.11 -7.55 24.95
N LEU A 109 -8.97 -6.41 25.61
CA LEU A 109 -9.61 -5.18 25.19
C LEU A 109 -8.96 -4.70 23.89
N GLY A 110 -9.79 -4.46 22.87
CA GLY A 110 -9.38 -3.80 21.64
C GLY A 110 -9.03 -2.32 21.86
N TYR A 111 -8.62 -1.63 20.79
CA TYR A 111 -8.20 -0.23 20.85
C TYR A 111 -9.25 0.69 21.51
N TYR A 112 -10.51 0.63 21.04
CA TYR A 112 -11.57 1.50 21.52
C TYR A 112 -12.05 1.13 22.92
N GLU A 113 -12.15 -0.17 23.20
CA GLU A 113 -12.58 -0.68 24.52
C GLU A 113 -11.58 -0.28 25.61
N LEU A 114 -10.28 -0.41 25.34
CA LEU A 114 -9.23 0.03 26.27
C LEU A 114 -9.30 1.54 26.52
N TYR A 115 -9.51 2.34 25.46
CA TYR A 115 -9.66 3.79 25.60
C TYR A 115 -10.88 4.17 26.42
N ASP A 116 -12.04 3.58 26.12
CA ASP A 116 -13.30 3.87 26.79
C ASP A 116 -13.20 3.58 28.29
N GLU A 117 -12.72 2.41 28.68
CA GLU A 117 -12.53 2.03 30.08
C GLU A 117 -11.61 2.99 30.84
N ILE A 118 -10.49 3.39 30.23
CA ILE A 118 -9.50 4.26 30.88
C ILE A 118 -10.01 5.71 30.95
N SER A 119 -10.68 6.19 29.90
CA SER A 119 -11.19 7.57 29.82
C SER A 119 -12.28 7.87 30.84
N LEU A 120 -12.93 6.85 31.40
CA LEU A 120 -13.87 7.00 32.52
C LEU A 120 -13.18 7.48 33.82
N GLN A 121 -11.89 7.17 34.00
CA GLN A 121 -11.16 7.42 35.24
C GLN A 121 -10.06 8.48 35.12
N PHE A 122 -9.59 8.79 33.90
CA PHE A 122 -8.53 9.76 33.65
C PHE A 122 -8.97 10.81 32.64
N SER A 123 -8.64 12.08 32.91
CA SER A 123 -9.01 13.20 32.04
C SER A 123 -8.18 13.26 30.75
N GLU A 124 -6.94 12.77 30.77
CA GLU A 124 -6.02 12.78 29.64
C GLU A 124 -5.54 11.35 29.37
N VAL A 125 -5.92 10.82 28.21
CA VAL A 125 -5.54 9.47 27.76
C VAL A 125 -4.90 9.57 26.38
N ARG A 126 -3.69 9.03 26.24
CA ARG A 126 -3.00 8.92 24.95
C ARG A 126 -2.81 7.46 24.59
N MET A 127 -3.32 7.08 23.42
CA MET A 127 -3.22 5.73 22.89
C MET A 127 -2.02 5.61 21.96
N PHE A 128 -1.35 4.46 22.04
CA PHE A 128 -0.21 4.08 21.21
C PHE A 128 -0.41 2.65 20.71
N GLY A 129 0.03 2.39 19.49
CA GLY A 129 0.23 1.03 18.99
C GLY A 129 1.71 0.66 19.12
N GLN A 130 1.98 -0.50 19.73
CA GLN A 130 3.30 -1.11 19.69
C GLN A 130 3.28 -2.19 18.61
N ALA A 131 4.01 -1.96 17.53
CA ALA A 131 4.29 -2.94 16.50
C ALA A 131 5.76 -3.38 16.61
N PRO A 132 6.07 -4.67 16.42
CA PRO A 132 7.44 -5.10 16.21
C PRO A 132 7.94 -4.48 14.91
N PHE A 133 9.25 -4.38 14.76
CA PHE A 133 9.83 -4.13 13.45
C PHE A 133 11.22 -4.74 13.41
N VAL A 134 11.65 -5.17 12.23
CA VAL A 134 13.01 -5.61 11.98
C VAL A 134 13.71 -4.51 11.20
N GLY A 135 14.56 -3.74 11.88
CA GLY A 135 15.34 -2.66 11.29
C GLY A 135 16.83 -2.98 11.24
N TYR A 136 17.51 -2.45 10.23
CA TYR A 136 18.97 -2.35 10.20
C TYR A 136 19.36 -0.90 10.53
N SER A 137 20.29 -0.74 11.47
CA SER A 137 20.89 0.57 11.73
C SER A 137 22.13 0.70 10.85
N ILE A 138 22.14 1.71 9.98
CA ILE A 138 23.30 2.11 9.18
C ILE A 138 23.77 3.44 9.75
N VAL A 139 25.00 3.48 10.26
CA VAL A 139 25.56 4.66 10.92
C VAL A 139 26.79 5.12 10.16
N ASP A 140 26.81 6.41 9.78
CA ASP A 140 28.03 7.05 9.30
C ASP A 140 28.90 7.43 10.50
N PHE A 141 29.99 6.70 10.70
CA PHE A 141 30.93 6.95 11.80
C PHE A 141 31.72 8.26 11.67
N SER A 142 31.57 8.98 10.55
CA SER A 142 32.17 10.31 10.39
C SER A 142 31.39 11.42 11.09
N GLU A 143 30.12 11.18 11.44
CA GLU A 143 29.26 12.11 12.17
C GLU A 143 29.25 11.82 13.68
N ALA A 144 29.39 12.86 14.50
CA ALA A 144 29.51 12.70 15.95
C ALA A 144 28.15 12.48 16.65
N ASP A 145 27.05 12.90 16.03
CA ASP A 145 25.69 12.80 16.55
C ASP A 145 24.70 12.63 15.37
N PRO A 146 24.65 11.43 14.77
CA PRO A 146 23.83 11.19 13.60
C PRO A 146 22.34 11.29 13.96
N GLU A 147 21.57 12.02 13.14
CA GLU A 147 20.10 12.06 13.28
C GLU A 147 19.51 10.69 12.92
N VAL A 148 18.56 10.22 13.72
CA VAL A 148 17.91 8.91 13.50
C VAL A 148 16.77 9.09 12.50
N GLU A 149 16.99 8.67 11.27
CA GLU A 149 15.96 8.60 10.23
C GLU A 149 15.41 7.17 10.13
N VAL A 150 14.09 7.06 9.91
CA VAL A 150 13.39 5.78 9.78
C VAL A 150 12.80 5.72 8.37
N ASP A 151 13.41 4.93 7.50
CA ASP A 151 12.91 4.71 6.14
C ASP A 151 11.87 3.58 6.15
N THR A 152 10.60 3.94 5.98
CA THR A 152 9.48 2.99 5.86
C THR A 152 9.04 2.80 4.41
N SER A 153 9.77 3.33 3.41
CA SER A 153 9.37 3.27 2.00
C SER A 153 9.31 1.85 1.42
N ALA A 154 10.01 0.91 2.06
CA ALA A 154 10.01 -0.49 1.68
C ALA A 154 8.78 -1.27 2.19
N LEU A 155 7.98 -0.69 3.09
CA LEU A 155 6.76 -1.32 3.61
C LEU A 155 5.57 -0.92 2.71
N GLU A 156 4.94 -1.91 2.09
CA GLU A 156 3.73 -1.69 1.27
C GLU A 156 2.55 -1.25 2.13
N GLU A 157 2.44 -1.81 3.35
CA GLU A 157 1.42 -1.48 4.34
C GLU A 157 2.06 -1.40 5.74
N PRO A 158 1.55 -0.51 6.63
CA PRO A 158 2.02 -0.46 8.00
C PRO A 158 1.65 -1.75 8.74
N GLU A 159 2.60 -2.32 9.48
CA GLU A 159 2.33 -3.48 10.32
C GLU A 159 1.27 -3.17 11.39
N ALA A 160 0.33 -4.09 11.57
CA ALA A 160 -0.69 -3.97 12.61
C ALA A 160 -0.02 -3.99 14.00
N PRO A 161 -0.45 -3.14 14.95
CA PRO A 161 0.10 -3.16 16.29
C PRO A 161 -0.21 -4.48 16.99
N GLU A 162 0.78 -5.06 17.66
CA GLU A 162 0.61 -6.25 18.50
C GLU A 162 0.02 -5.89 19.85
N TRP A 163 0.32 -4.70 20.36
CA TRP A 163 -0.18 -4.22 21.64
C TRP A 163 -0.74 -2.81 21.51
N TYR A 164 -1.85 -2.57 22.20
CA TYR A 164 -2.35 -1.24 22.47
C TYR A 164 -1.86 -0.78 23.83
N VAL A 165 -1.22 0.38 23.86
CA VAL A 165 -0.68 0.99 25.08
C VAL A 165 -1.39 2.30 25.33
N ALA A 166 -1.99 2.43 26.49
CA ALA A 166 -2.62 3.66 26.95
C ALA A 166 -1.76 4.31 28.04
N ILE A 167 -1.40 5.57 27.84
CA ILE A 167 -0.78 6.40 28.86
C ILE A 167 -1.82 7.39 29.37
N ALA A 168 -2.14 7.32 30.66
CA ALA A 168 -3.22 8.08 31.28
C ALA A 168 -2.74 8.94 32.45
N SER A 169 -3.29 10.15 32.58
CA SER A 169 -2.98 11.09 33.66
C SER A 169 -4.10 12.11 33.86
N GLU A 170 -4.03 12.87 34.95
CA GLU A 170 -4.86 14.04 35.22
C GLU A 170 -4.30 15.33 34.58
N ARG A 171 -3.09 15.25 34.03
CA ARG A 171 -2.43 16.36 33.35
C ARG A 171 -2.04 15.95 31.94
N ARG A 172 -1.92 16.96 31.08
CA ARG A 172 -1.48 16.77 29.70
C ARG A 172 -0.10 16.09 29.66
N ILE A 173 -0.01 15.01 28.89
CA ILE A 173 1.22 14.22 28.73
C ILE A 173 1.85 14.58 27.39
N ASP A 174 3.08 15.10 27.45
CA ASP A 174 3.90 15.32 26.25
C ASP A 174 4.71 14.06 25.93
N ALA A 175 4.03 13.12 25.28
CA ALA A 175 4.67 11.98 24.65
C ALA A 175 4.89 12.28 23.16
N GLY A 176 6.04 11.91 22.62
CA GLY A 176 6.30 11.99 21.18
C GLY A 176 5.23 11.22 20.39
N ALA A 177 4.99 11.62 19.14
CA ALA A 177 4.06 10.90 18.26
C ALA A 177 4.55 9.48 17.94
N TYR A 178 5.86 9.28 17.94
CA TYR A 178 6.53 8.02 17.63
C TYR A 178 7.82 7.89 18.44
N SER A 179 8.19 6.66 18.81
CA SER A 179 9.45 6.36 19.50
C SER A 179 9.94 4.97 19.11
N ILE A 180 11.25 4.85 18.86
CA ILE A 180 11.91 3.57 18.67
C ILE A 180 12.63 3.20 19.95
N VAL A 181 12.32 2.01 20.46
CA VAL A 181 12.95 1.46 21.65
C VAL A 181 13.81 0.28 21.25
N GLY A 182 15.12 0.44 21.35
CA GLY A 182 16.07 -0.66 21.17
C GLY A 182 16.00 -1.63 22.34
N LEU A 183 15.64 -2.89 22.05
CA LEU A 183 15.67 -3.98 23.00
C LEU A 183 16.92 -4.84 22.79
N PRO A 184 17.62 -5.26 23.85
CA PRO A 184 18.73 -6.20 23.71
C PRO A 184 18.23 -7.51 23.09
N LEU A 185 18.84 -7.94 21.98
CA LEU A 185 18.44 -9.17 21.28
C LEU A 185 18.43 -10.38 22.22
N ALA A 186 19.39 -10.46 23.14
CA ALA A 186 19.48 -11.55 24.11
C ALA A 186 18.29 -11.62 25.09
N GLU A 187 17.54 -10.53 25.26
CA GLU A 187 16.31 -10.49 26.06
C GLU A 187 15.11 -10.96 25.24
N VAL A 188 15.03 -10.56 23.97
CA VAL A 188 13.93 -10.94 23.05
C VAL A 188 14.01 -12.41 22.64
N SER A 189 15.21 -12.93 22.34
CA SER A 189 15.42 -14.32 21.91
C SER A 189 15.16 -15.37 22.99
N ARG A 190 15.01 -14.97 24.26
CA ARG A 190 14.66 -15.90 25.36
C ARG A 190 13.17 -16.20 25.43
N THR A 191 12.34 -15.23 25.05
CA THR A 191 10.88 -15.30 25.14
C THR A 191 10.25 -15.88 23.90
N ALA A 192 10.80 -15.56 22.73
CA ALA A 192 10.49 -16.25 21.49
C ALA A 192 11.79 -16.88 21.00
N PRO A 193 11.85 -18.19 20.71
CA PRO A 193 12.93 -18.75 19.92
C PRO A 193 12.78 -18.16 18.52
N ILE A 194 13.22 -16.91 18.37
CA ILE A 194 13.64 -16.37 17.10
C ILE A 194 14.83 -17.25 16.78
N GLU A 195 14.61 -18.34 16.04
CA GLU A 195 15.70 -19.00 15.36
C GLU A 195 16.36 -17.86 14.61
N PRO A 196 17.57 -17.42 15.02
CA PRO A 196 18.24 -16.45 14.22
C PRO A 196 18.31 -17.13 12.86
N THR A 197 17.84 -16.45 11.83
CA THR A 197 18.27 -16.80 10.48
C THR A 197 19.75 -16.44 10.39
N THR A 198 20.60 -17.00 11.28
CA THR A 198 21.89 -17.49 10.87
C THR A 198 21.56 -18.34 9.68
N MET A 199 21.79 -17.76 8.50
CA MET A 199 22.01 -18.48 7.26
C MET A 199 22.57 -19.83 7.67
N PRO A 200 21.85 -20.95 7.45
CA PRO A 200 22.28 -22.25 7.95
C PRO A 200 23.76 -22.35 7.63
N TYR A 201 24.59 -22.68 8.63
CA TYR A 201 26.01 -22.91 8.41
C TYR A 201 26.09 -24.01 7.37
N ARG A 202 26.10 -23.59 6.10
CA ARG A 202 26.10 -24.44 4.94
C ARG A 202 27.48 -25.05 5.00
N GLU A 203 27.51 -26.38 5.16
CA GLU A 203 28.70 -27.15 4.82
C GLU A 203 29.31 -26.53 3.55
N PRO A 204 30.64 -26.35 3.52
CA PRO A 204 31.31 -25.66 2.42
C PRO A 204 30.77 -26.25 1.10
N PRO A 205 30.10 -25.44 0.26
CA PRO A 205 29.30 -25.98 -0.81
C PRO A 205 30.19 -26.74 -1.80
N PRO A 206 29.67 -27.81 -2.42
CA PRO A 206 30.35 -28.46 -3.52
C PRO A 206 30.61 -27.46 -4.65
N ALA A 207 31.70 -27.72 -5.39
CA ALA A 207 32.23 -27.07 -6.61
C ALA A 207 31.75 -25.65 -6.98
N ARG A 208 32.73 -24.77 -7.29
CA ARG A 208 32.56 -23.35 -7.67
C ARG A 208 31.56 -23.05 -8.80
N GLU A 209 31.16 -24.02 -9.61
CA GLU A 209 30.32 -23.84 -10.80
C GLU A 209 28.85 -23.49 -10.47
N ASP A 210 28.28 -24.07 -9.40
CA ASP A 210 26.88 -23.78 -9.03
C ASP A 210 26.70 -22.37 -8.43
N ARG A 211 27.76 -21.82 -7.82
CA ARG A 211 27.74 -20.44 -7.32
C ARG A 211 27.70 -19.41 -8.45
N GLU A 212 28.40 -19.67 -9.54
CA GLU A 212 28.41 -18.74 -10.68
C GLU A 212 27.02 -18.68 -11.33
N ARG A 213 26.30 -19.80 -11.37
CA ARG A 213 24.91 -19.88 -11.85
C ARG A 213 23.93 -19.15 -10.93
N ASP A 214 23.99 -19.39 -9.63
CA ASP A 214 23.14 -18.69 -8.66
C ASP A 214 23.39 -17.17 -8.67
N ILE A 215 24.66 -16.76 -8.81
CA ILE A 215 25.02 -15.33 -8.93
C ILE A 215 24.46 -14.75 -10.24
N LEU A 216 24.59 -15.45 -11.36
CA LEU A 216 24.04 -15.02 -12.64
C LEU A 216 22.51 -14.88 -12.58
N ALA A 217 21.80 -15.88 -12.07
CA ALA A 217 20.35 -15.86 -11.91
C ALA A 217 19.89 -14.73 -10.97
N LEU A 218 20.61 -14.50 -9.86
CA LEU A 218 20.32 -13.40 -8.95
C LEU A 218 20.58 -12.04 -9.61
N THR A 219 21.65 -11.90 -10.39
CA THR A 219 21.93 -10.67 -11.13
C THR A 219 20.88 -10.40 -12.21
N GLU A 220 20.42 -11.43 -12.92
CA GLU A 220 19.35 -11.30 -13.91
C GLU A 220 18.00 -10.94 -13.26
N ALA A 221 17.66 -11.57 -12.14
CA ALA A 221 16.46 -11.21 -11.39
C ALA A 221 16.51 -9.76 -10.89
N ARG A 222 17.69 -9.30 -10.42
CA ARG A 222 17.90 -7.91 -10.00
C ARG A 222 17.81 -6.92 -11.15
N THR A 223 18.39 -7.22 -12.31
CA THR A 223 18.27 -6.34 -13.48
C THR A 223 16.83 -6.29 -13.99
N ARG A 224 16.11 -7.42 -13.99
CA ARG A 224 14.69 -7.47 -14.36
C ARG A 224 13.81 -6.68 -13.40
N LEU A 225 14.04 -6.80 -12.09
CA LEU A 225 13.35 -5.97 -11.09
C LEU A 225 13.65 -4.49 -11.30
N SER A 226 14.92 -4.12 -11.53
CA SER A 226 15.30 -2.73 -11.82
C SER A 226 14.55 -2.18 -13.05
N VAL A 227 14.50 -2.94 -14.15
CA VAL A 227 13.74 -2.54 -15.35
C VAL A 227 12.25 -2.35 -15.03
N LEU A 228 11.62 -3.31 -14.34
CA LEU A 228 10.20 -3.21 -13.97
C LEU A 228 9.92 -2.05 -13.01
N THR A 229 10.84 -1.73 -12.10
CA THR A 229 10.69 -0.55 -11.23
C THR A 229 10.75 0.75 -12.02
N THR A 230 11.69 0.88 -12.97
CA THR A 230 11.78 2.07 -13.83
C THR A 230 10.56 2.21 -14.76
N GLU A 231 9.99 1.08 -15.21
CA GLU A 231 8.78 1.08 -16.02
C GLU A 231 7.54 1.49 -15.21
N ASN A 232 7.42 0.99 -13.97
CA ASN A 232 6.36 1.42 -13.05
C ASN A 232 6.46 2.91 -12.68
N GLU A 233 7.67 3.42 -12.46
CA GLU A 233 7.88 4.83 -12.19
C GLU A 233 7.49 5.71 -13.38
N LYS A 234 7.85 5.29 -14.60
CA LYS A 234 7.43 5.94 -15.84
C LYS A 234 5.91 5.92 -16.04
N LEU A 235 5.24 4.80 -15.73
CA LEU A 235 3.77 4.71 -15.79
C LEU A 235 3.11 5.63 -14.76
N ARG A 236 3.67 5.73 -13.54
CA ARG A 236 3.18 6.67 -12.51
C ARG A 236 3.34 8.12 -12.94
N GLU A 237 4.46 8.48 -13.57
CA GLU A 237 4.67 9.81 -14.14
C GLU A 237 3.64 10.11 -15.24
N GLN A 238 3.40 9.16 -16.15
CA GLN A 238 2.40 9.29 -17.21
C GLN A 238 0.98 9.47 -16.66
N VAL A 239 0.59 8.74 -15.60
CA VAL A 239 -0.70 8.94 -14.91
C VAL A 239 -0.75 10.32 -14.24
N GLY A 240 0.35 10.75 -13.62
CA GLY A 240 0.47 12.09 -13.04
C GLY A 240 0.25 13.20 -14.07
N ASP A 241 0.84 13.07 -15.26
CA ASP A 241 0.67 14.06 -16.33
C ASP A 241 -0.71 14.00 -16.97
N ALA A 242 -1.31 12.81 -17.13
CA ALA A 242 -2.69 12.67 -17.58
C ALA A 242 -3.69 13.38 -16.64
N THR A 243 -3.53 13.24 -15.32
CA THR A 243 -4.39 13.94 -14.35
C THR A 243 -4.19 15.46 -14.34
N LYS A 244 -2.96 15.94 -14.58
CA LYS A 244 -2.70 17.39 -14.77
C LYS A 244 -3.41 17.90 -16.03
N ASN A 245 -3.32 17.16 -17.14
CA ASN A 245 -3.97 17.51 -18.40
C ASN A 245 -5.50 17.50 -18.26
N GLU A 246 -6.08 16.55 -17.52
CA GLU A 246 -7.51 16.52 -17.22
C GLU A 246 -7.98 17.75 -16.42
N ARG A 247 -7.20 18.17 -15.40
CA ARG A 247 -7.47 19.40 -14.64
C ARG A 247 -7.38 20.65 -15.53
N GLN A 248 -6.37 20.71 -16.41
CA GLN A 248 -6.23 21.81 -17.37
C GLN A 248 -7.40 21.85 -18.37
N LEU A 249 -7.87 20.69 -18.85
CA LEU A 249 -9.02 20.59 -19.74
C LEU A 249 -10.31 21.02 -19.05
N SER A 250 -10.53 20.61 -17.80
CA SER A 250 -11.67 21.04 -16.99
C SER A 250 -11.67 22.55 -16.76
N ALA A 251 -10.51 23.14 -16.43
CA ALA A 251 -10.36 24.58 -16.29
C ALA A 251 -10.59 25.33 -17.60
N ALA A 252 -10.08 24.82 -18.72
CA ALA A 252 -10.31 25.40 -20.05
C ALA A 252 -11.80 25.33 -20.44
N SER A 253 -12.48 24.21 -20.16
CA SER A 253 -13.92 24.04 -20.42
C SER A 253 -14.77 25.01 -19.60
N MET A 254 -14.46 25.21 -18.31
CA MET A 254 -15.14 26.23 -17.49
C MET A 254 -14.96 27.64 -18.07
N ARG A 255 -13.77 27.96 -18.59
CA ARG A 255 -13.47 29.26 -19.20
C ARG A 255 -14.21 29.46 -20.54
N VAL A 256 -14.38 28.40 -21.33
CA VAL A 256 -15.21 28.44 -22.54
C VAL A 256 -16.68 28.74 -22.17
N ALA A 257 -17.23 28.04 -21.18
CA ALA A 257 -18.61 28.26 -20.73
C ALA A 257 -18.84 29.68 -20.17
N GLU A 258 -17.84 30.26 -19.49
CA GLU A 258 -17.87 31.66 -19.04
C GLU A 258 -17.88 32.65 -20.21
N LEU A 259 -16.96 32.47 -21.17
CA LEU A 259 -16.91 33.29 -22.38
C LEU A 259 -18.20 33.18 -23.23
N GLU A 260 -18.79 31.99 -23.33
CA GLU A 260 -20.07 31.79 -24.01
C GLU A 260 -21.19 32.63 -23.36
N ARG A 261 -21.29 32.63 -22.02
CA ARG A 261 -22.24 33.47 -21.29
C ARG A 261 -21.99 34.96 -21.53
N GLU A 262 -20.73 35.41 -21.52
CA GLU A 262 -20.39 36.80 -21.84
C GLU A 262 -20.79 37.18 -23.29
N THR A 263 -20.62 36.26 -24.25
CA THR A 263 -21.05 36.51 -25.64
C THR A 263 -22.57 36.56 -25.77
N GLU A 264 -23.30 35.75 -25.01
CA GLU A 264 -24.76 35.77 -24.99
C GLU A 264 -25.31 37.06 -24.36
N ASP A 265 -24.74 37.48 -23.23
CA ASP A 265 -25.07 38.74 -22.55
C ASP A 265 -24.80 39.96 -23.44
N THR A 266 -23.67 39.97 -24.15
CA THR A 266 -23.32 41.07 -25.07
C THR A 266 -24.23 41.08 -26.31
N ARG A 267 -24.58 39.91 -26.87
CA ARG A 267 -25.59 39.80 -27.94
C ARG A 267 -26.96 40.31 -27.47
N GLY A 268 -27.37 39.98 -26.25
CA GLY A 268 -28.60 40.49 -25.64
C GLY A 268 -28.61 42.02 -25.55
N LYS A 269 -27.51 42.63 -25.09
CA LYS A 269 -27.35 44.09 -25.03
C LYS A 269 -27.39 44.74 -26.43
N VAL A 270 -26.76 44.13 -27.43
CA VAL A 270 -26.80 44.62 -28.82
C VAL A 270 -28.22 44.58 -29.37
N ALA A 271 -28.97 43.49 -29.13
CA ALA A 271 -30.36 43.37 -29.56
C ALA A 271 -31.27 44.42 -28.89
N GLU A 272 -31.08 44.67 -27.59
CA GLU A 272 -31.81 45.70 -26.84
C GLU A 272 -31.51 47.11 -27.39
N LEU A 273 -30.24 47.41 -27.65
CA LEU A 273 -29.82 48.68 -28.24
C LEU A 273 -30.41 48.87 -29.65
N GLN A 274 -30.39 47.84 -30.49
CA GLN A 274 -31.01 47.87 -31.82
C GLN A 274 -32.53 48.11 -31.74
N ALA A 275 -33.22 47.44 -30.81
CA ALA A 275 -34.64 47.65 -30.58
C ALA A 275 -34.94 49.06 -30.03
N SER A 276 -34.04 49.64 -29.24
CA SER A 276 -34.16 51.02 -28.76
C SER A 276 -33.96 52.04 -29.89
N LEU A 277 -33.00 51.79 -30.79
CA LEU A 277 -32.71 52.60 -31.96
C LEU A 277 -33.90 52.61 -32.92
N HIS A 278 -34.45 51.44 -33.24
CA HIS A 278 -35.62 51.34 -34.11
C HIS A 278 -36.86 52.04 -33.52
N ARG A 279 -37.05 51.95 -32.19
CA ARG A 279 -38.10 52.70 -31.47
C ARG A 279 -37.87 54.21 -31.46
N ALA A 280 -36.62 54.68 -31.59
CA ALA A 280 -36.30 56.10 -31.70
C ALA A 280 -36.49 56.60 -33.13
N GLU A 281 -36.10 55.80 -34.13
CA GLU A 281 -36.30 56.09 -35.56
C GLU A 281 -37.78 56.19 -35.92
N THR A 282 -38.59 55.21 -35.53
CA THR A 282 -40.06 55.25 -35.75
C THR A 282 -40.72 56.47 -35.09
N ARG A 283 -40.24 56.89 -33.91
CA ARG A 283 -40.72 58.12 -33.26
C ARG A 283 -40.30 59.38 -34.01
N ALA A 284 -39.09 59.41 -34.56
CA ALA A 284 -38.61 60.51 -35.38
C ALA A 284 -39.41 60.63 -36.69
N GLU A 285 -39.67 59.51 -37.37
CA GLU A 285 -40.50 59.48 -38.59
C GLU A 285 -41.94 59.97 -38.32
N GLN A 286 -42.54 59.57 -37.20
CA GLN A 286 -43.85 60.05 -36.78
C GLN A 286 -43.85 61.57 -36.54
N ALA A 287 -42.84 62.08 -35.82
CA ALA A 287 -42.70 63.51 -35.56
C ALA A 287 -42.50 64.31 -36.86
N GLU A 288 -41.71 63.80 -37.82
CA GLU A 288 -41.54 64.42 -39.13
C GLU A 288 -42.87 64.46 -39.92
N GLY A 289 -43.65 63.37 -39.88
CA GLY A 289 -44.98 63.31 -40.50
C GLY A 289 -45.95 64.33 -39.91
N ASP A 290 -45.96 64.48 -38.58
CA ASP A 290 -46.78 65.48 -37.89
C ASP A 290 -46.37 66.91 -38.25
N VAL A 291 -45.07 67.19 -38.38
CA VAL A 291 -44.56 68.50 -38.83
C VAL A 291 -45.01 68.82 -40.26
N LEU A 292 -44.95 67.85 -41.18
CA LEU A 292 -45.41 68.04 -42.56
C LEU A 292 -46.92 68.30 -42.61
N ARG A 293 -47.71 67.56 -41.84
CA ARG A 293 -49.16 67.76 -41.75
C ARG A 293 -49.51 69.14 -41.19
N LEU A 294 -48.88 69.55 -40.09
CA LEU A 294 -49.08 70.89 -39.51
C LEU A 294 -48.68 72.01 -40.49
N ARG A 295 -47.64 71.81 -41.31
CA ARG A 295 -47.27 72.76 -42.38
C ARG A 295 -48.33 72.87 -43.47
N ALA A 296 -48.90 71.74 -43.90
CA ALA A 296 -49.98 71.72 -44.90
C ALA A 296 -51.26 72.38 -44.36
N ASP A 297 -51.61 72.12 -43.10
CA ASP A 297 -52.74 72.76 -42.42
C ASP A 297 -52.54 74.28 -42.32
N LEU A 298 -51.32 74.75 -42.04
CA LEU A 298 -50.96 76.18 -42.01
C LEU A 298 -51.07 76.85 -43.38
N GLU A 299 -50.61 76.19 -44.45
CA GLU A 299 -50.73 76.74 -45.81
C GLU A 299 -52.19 76.82 -46.26
N THR A 300 -53.00 75.80 -45.92
CA THR A 300 -54.43 75.81 -46.21
C THR A 300 -55.14 76.95 -45.46
N ALA A 301 -54.84 77.10 -44.16
CA ALA A 301 -55.35 78.20 -43.36
C ALA A 301 -54.90 79.58 -43.89
N ARG A 302 -53.69 79.69 -44.47
CA ARG A 302 -53.23 80.92 -45.14
C ARG A 302 -54.02 81.24 -46.40
N VAL A 303 -54.25 80.25 -47.25
CA VAL A 303 -55.05 80.39 -48.48
C VAL A 303 -56.49 80.77 -48.15
N ASP A 304 -57.10 80.15 -47.14
CA ASP A 304 -58.45 80.49 -46.69
C ASP A 304 -58.54 81.94 -46.16
N LEU A 305 -57.49 82.39 -45.46
CA LEU A 305 -57.39 83.74 -44.92
C LEU A 305 -57.14 84.79 -46.02
N GLU A 306 -56.39 84.44 -47.07
CA GLU A 306 -56.23 85.28 -48.27
C GLU A 306 -57.51 85.33 -49.12
N ALA A 307 -58.22 84.20 -49.29
CA ALA A 307 -59.50 84.15 -49.99
C ALA A 307 -60.59 84.96 -49.27
N ALA A 308 -60.63 84.93 -47.93
CA ALA A 308 -61.50 85.79 -47.13
C ALA A 308 -61.15 87.29 -47.25
N ARG A 309 -59.95 87.63 -47.76
CA ARG A 309 -59.47 89.00 -47.91
C ARG A 309 -59.83 89.63 -49.26
N GLU A 310 -60.27 88.84 -50.25
CA GLU A 310 -60.56 89.29 -51.62
C GLU A 310 -62.05 89.45 -51.97
N GLU A 311 -62.99 89.31 -51.01
CA GLU A 311 -64.40 89.63 -51.29
C GLU A 311 -64.65 91.16 -51.46
N PRO A 312 -65.25 91.60 -52.58
CA PRO A 312 -65.43 93.02 -52.85
C PRO A 312 -66.64 93.60 -52.11
N ALA A 313 -66.40 94.75 -51.49
CA ALA A 313 -67.35 95.53 -50.72
C ALA A 313 -68.57 96.03 -51.51
N THR A 314 -69.77 95.89 -50.91
CA THR A 314 -70.91 96.81 -51.04
C THR A 314 -71.58 97.04 -49.66
N PRO A 315 -72.29 98.16 -49.42
CA PRO A 315 -72.18 98.89 -48.15
C PRO A 315 -73.24 98.50 -47.10
N ARG A 316 -72.79 98.06 -45.91
CA ARG A 316 -73.55 98.12 -44.64
C ARG A 316 -72.58 98.18 -43.46
N ARG A 317 -72.01 99.37 -43.23
CA ARG A 317 -70.68 99.56 -42.65
C ARG A 317 -70.57 99.81 -41.14
N GLU A 318 -71.58 99.50 -40.31
CA GLU A 318 -71.46 99.79 -38.86
C GLU A 318 -71.68 98.57 -37.94
N ALA A 319 -72.37 97.52 -38.37
CA ALA A 319 -72.53 96.29 -37.57
C ALA A 319 -71.40 95.27 -37.78
N LEU A 320 -70.74 95.29 -38.95
CA LEU A 320 -69.64 94.37 -39.28
C LEU A 320 -68.29 94.79 -38.70
N ALA A 321 -68.05 96.08 -38.43
CA ALA A 321 -66.77 96.55 -37.90
C ALA A 321 -66.47 96.08 -36.46
N GLN A 322 -67.49 95.72 -35.67
CA GLN A 322 -67.29 95.06 -34.38
C GLN A 322 -67.09 93.55 -34.53
N ASN A 323 -67.78 92.91 -35.48
CA ASN A 323 -67.64 91.47 -35.70
C ASN A 323 -66.31 91.14 -36.40
N GLU A 324 -65.87 91.95 -37.36
CA GLU A 324 -64.55 91.86 -37.98
C GLU A 324 -63.42 92.15 -36.99
N ARG A 325 -63.63 93.00 -35.98
CA ARG A 325 -62.64 93.20 -34.90
C ARG A 325 -62.56 92.00 -33.96
N LEU A 326 -63.67 91.33 -33.70
CA LEU A 326 -63.68 90.11 -32.89
C LEU A 326 -63.12 88.92 -33.68
N GLU A 327 -63.49 88.76 -34.95
CA GLU A 327 -62.94 87.76 -35.88
C GLU A 327 -61.44 87.98 -36.11
N ALA A 328 -61.01 89.21 -36.40
CA ALA A 328 -59.59 89.52 -36.55
C ALA A 328 -58.81 89.33 -35.23
N ALA A 329 -59.42 89.61 -34.07
CA ALA A 329 -58.80 89.30 -32.78
C ALA A 329 -58.72 87.80 -32.51
N ARG A 330 -59.73 87.03 -32.93
CA ARG A 330 -59.77 85.57 -32.78
C ARG A 330 -58.75 84.88 -33.68
N VAL A 331 -58.69 85.27 -34.95
CA VAL A 331 -57.71 84.80 -35.92
C VAL A 331 -56.29 85.20 -35.50
N LYS A 332 -56.11 86.41 -34.95
CA LYS A 332 -54.80 86.82 -34.43
C LYS A 332 -54.41 86.05 -33.16
N ALA A 333 -55.35 85.73 -32.28
CA ALA A 333 -55.11 84.88 -31.12
C ALA A 333 -54.81 83.43 -31.53
N GLU A 334 -55.47 82.90 -32.56
CA GLU A 334 -55.19 81.58 -33.14
C GLU A 334 -53.84 81.54 -33.87
N LEU A 335 -53.46 82.63 -34.54
CA LEU A 335 -52.14 82.78 -35.15
C LEU A 335 -51.04 82.89 -34.08
N GLU A 336 -51.27 83.63 -33.00
CA GLU A 336 -50.32 83.72 -31.88
C GLU A 336 -50.22 82.40 -31.11
N ALA A 337 -51.34 81.67 -30.92
CA ALA A 337 -51.36 80.35 -30.31
C ALA A 337 -50.66 79.28 -31.19
N SER A 338 -50.87 79.31 -32.51
CA SER A 338 -50.18 78.43 -33.45
C SER A 338 -48.70 78.78 -33.55
N LEU A 339 -48.30 80.05 -33.56
CA LEU A 339 -46.90 80.46 -33.51
C LEU A 339 -46.24 80.10 -32.18
N ALA A 340 -46.95 80.21 -31.04
CA ALA A 340 -46.45 79.74 -29.76
C ALA A 340 -46.28 78.22 -29.77
N LYS A 341 -47.21 77.47 -30.38
CA LYS A 341 -47.12 76.02 -30.54
C LYS A 341 -46.01 75.60 -31.51
N ILE A 342 -45.78 76.36 -32.59
CA ILE A 342 -44.64 76.16 -33.49
C ILE A 342 -43.35 76.44 -32.74
N ARG A 343 -43.25 77.50 -31.93
CA ARG A 343 -42.05 77.77 -31.11
C ARG A 343 -41.82 76.73 -30.03
N ASP A 344 -42.88 76.21 -29.41
CA ASP A 344 -42.75 75.12 -28.44
C ASP A 344 -42.42 73.79 -29.13
N LEU A 345 -42.96 73.52 -30.31
CA LEU A 345 -42.55 72.39 -31.14
C LEU A 345 -41.14 72.57 -31.69
N GLU A 346 -40.69 73.77 -32.04
CA GLU A 346 -39.32 74.09 -32.43
C GLU A 346 -38.37 73.96 -31.23
N ARG A 347 -38.80 74.34 -30.02
CA ARG A 347 -38.05 74.06 -28.78
C ARG A 347 -38.04 72.58 -28.44
N GLN A 348 -39.14 71.85 -28.68
CA GLN A 348 -39.19 70.40 -28.50
C GLN A 348 -38.35 69.69 -29.57
N ILE A 349 -38.31 70.19 -30.81
CA ILE A 349 -37.47 69.70 -31.90
C ILE A 349 -36.01 70.12 -31.70
N ALA A 350 -35.71 71.25 -31.05
CA ALA A 350 -34.36 71.65 -30.64
C ALA A 350 -33.92 71.00 -29.32
N ALA A 351 -34.85 70.54 -28.48
CA ALA A 351 -34.59 69.68 -27.33
C ALA A 351 -34.49 68.19 -27.74
N LEU A 352 -35.12 67.83 -28.85
CA LEU A 352 -35.00 66.56 -29.57
C LEU A 352 -34.02 66.69 -30.75
N GLU A 353 -33.33 67.83 -30.90
CA GLU A 353 -32.33 68.01 -31.95
C GLU A 353 -31.29 66.94 -31.65
N PRO A 354 -31.05 66.06 -32.62
CA PRO A 354 -30.42 64.79 -32.35
C PRO A 354 -29.10 65.07 -31.66
N PRO A 355 -28.72 64.31 -30.63
CA PRO A 355 -27.37 64.42 -30.11
C PRO A 355 -26.47 64.32 -31.34
N THR A 356 -25.67 65.38 -31.51
CA THR A 356 -24.96 65.81 -32.72
C THR A 356 -24.45 64.68 -33.61
N LEU A 357 -24.11 64.93 -34.88
CA LEU A 357 -23.39 63.95 -35.73
C LEU A 357 -22.25 63.22 -34.98
N ARG A 358 -21.61 63.88 -33.98
CA ARG A 358 -20.68 63.27 -33.03
C ARG A 358 -21.26 62.14 -32.18
N SER A 359 -22.49 62.25 -31.68
CA SER A 359 -23.16 61.16 -30.95
C SER A 359 -23.51 59.99 -31.85
N LYS A 360 -23.91 60.20 -33.11
CA LYS A 360 -24.13 59.09 -34.05
C LYS A 360 -22.81 58.45 -34.47
N GLU A 361 -21.76 59.25 -34.69
CA GLU A 361 -20.40 58.75 -34.88
C GLU A 361 -19.92 57.95 -33.67
N GLU A 362 -20.09 58.45 -32.44
CA GLU A 362 -19.78 57.70 -31.22
C GLU A 362 -20.61 56.42 -31.09
N GLN A 363 -21.87 56.41 -31.51
CA GLN A 363 -22.71 55.21 -31.50
C GLN A 363 -22.24 54.18 -32.53
N ILE A 364 -21.88 54.62 -33.74
CA ILE A 364 -21.30 53.77 -34.79
C ILE A 364 -19.95 53.23 -34.33
N GLN A 365 -19.13 54.05 -33.66
CA GLN A 365 -17.83 53.65 -33.15
C GLN A 365 -17.98 52.63 -32.01
N ARG A 366 -18.92 52.82 -31.09
CA ARG A 366 -19.25 51.83 -30.04
C ARG A 366 -19.78 50.52 -30.64
N MET A 367 -20.63 50.59 -31.66
CA MET A 367 -21.12 49.39 -32.36
C MET A 367 -19.98 48.67 -33.10
N ALA A 368 -19.05 49.40 -33.72
CA ALA A 368 -17.89 48.83 -34.39
C ALA A 368 -16.91 48.19 -33.38
N GLU A 369 -16.67 48.83 -32.24
CA GLU A 369 -15.87 48.28 -31.14
C GLU A 369 -16.52 47.03 -30.54
N GLN A 370 -17.84 47.04 -30.32
CA GLN A 370 -18.57 45.87 -29.84
C GLN A 370 -18.51 44.72 -30.85
N LYS A 371 -18.64 45.01 -32.15
CA LYS A 371 -18.51 44.01 -33.20
C LYS A 371 -17.10 43.43 -33.26
N ALA A 372 -16.07 44.28 -33.20
CA ALA A 372 -14.67 43.82 -33.17
C ALA A 372 -14.38 42.97 -31.92
N ARG A 373 -14.94 43.32 -30.75
CA ARG A 373 -14.84 42.49 -29.54
C ARG A 373 -15.55 41.15 -29.69
N ALA A 374 -16.73 41.12 -30.32
CA ALA A 374 -17.46 39.89 -30.59
C ALA A 374 -16.70 38.97 -31.57
N GLU A 375 -16.12 39.53 -32.63
CA GLU A 375 -15.29 38.77 -33.59
C GLU A 375 -14.02 38.22 -32.93
N ALA A 376 -13.36 39.03 -32.08
CA ALA A 376 -12.22 38.57 -31.30
C ALA A 376 -12.59 37.43 -30.34
N ALA A 377 -13.71 37.57 -29.62
CA ALA A 377 -14.23 36.53 -28.72
C ALA A 377 -14.55 35.23 -29.48
N GLU A 378 -15.18 35.33 -30.65
CA GLU A 378 -15.49 34.17 -31.49
C GLU A 378 -14.22 33.46 -32.00
N SER A 379 -13.18 34.23 -32.37
CA SER A 379 -11.89 33.65 -32.75
C SER A 379 -11.21 32.91 -31.61
N THR A 380 -11.30 33.44 -30.38
CA THR A 380 -10.77 32.77 -29.19
C THR A 380 -11.56 31.52 -28.83
N ALA A 381 -12.89 31.54 -28.99
CA ALA A 381 -13.75 30.39 -28.75
C ALA A 381 -13.40 29.24 -29.72
N ARG A 382 -13.26 29.52 -31.02
CA ARG A 382 -12.84 28.51 -32.02
C ARG A 382 -11.47 27.93 -31.70
N SER A 383 -10.50 28.76 -31.31
CA SER A 383 -9.17 28.27 -30.92
C SER A 383 -9.20 27.37 -29.67
N LEU A 384 -10.08 27.67 -28.71
CA LEU A 384 -10.26 26.82 -27.52
C LEU A 384 -10.98 25.51 -27.86
N GLU A 385 -11.95 25.53 -28.76
CA GLU A 385 -12.63 24.33 -29.27
C GLU A 385 -11.66 23.39 -30.00
N ASP A 386 -10.79 23.94 -30.86
CA ASP A 386 -9.74 23.18 -31.52
C ASP A 386 -8.79 22.52 -30.51
N LYS A 387 -8.36 23.27 -29.47
CA LYS A 387 -7.53 22.74 -28.38
C LYS A 387 -8.24 21.67 -27.56
N LEU A 388 -9.51 21.86 -27.24
CA LEU A 388 -10.33 20.88 -26.53
C LEU A 388 -10.45 19.59 -27.36
N SER A 389 -10.70 19.71 -28.67
CA SER A 389 -10.81 18.55 -29.57
C SER A 389 -9.49 17.77 -29.68
N ALA A 390 -8.35 18.46 -29.70
CA ALA A 390 -7.03 17.84 -29.70
C ALA A 390 -6.76 17.09 -28.39
N ALA A 391 -7.05 17.70 -27.25
CA ALA A 391 -6.87 17.08 -25.93
C ALA A 391 -7.80 15.88 -25.72
N VAL A 392 -9.04 15.91 -26.24
CA VAL A 392 -9.95 14.75 -26.21
C VAL A 392 -9.38 13.58 -27.01
N ARG A 393 -8.83 13.83 -28.21
CA ARG A 393 -8.18 12.77 -29.00
C ARG A 393 -6.95 12.18 -28.29
N GLU A 394 -6.15 13.02 -27.64
CA GLU A 394 -5.00 12.58 -26.85
C GLU A 394 -5.43 11.69 -25.66
N ARG A 395 -6.47 12.12 -24.92
CA ARG A 395 -7.06 11.33 -23.84
C ARG A 395 -7.59 9.99 -24.34
N ASP A 396 -8.33 9.98 -25.44
CA ASP A 396 -8.90 8.76 -26.00
C ASP A 396 -7.79 7.80 -26.49
N GLY A 397 -6.70 8.33 -27.03
CA GLY A 397 -5.49 7.55 -27.35
C GLY A 397 -4.81 6.95 -26.11
N ALA A 398 -4.67 7.72 -25.03
CA ALA A 398 -4.12 7.23 -23.77
C ALA A 398 -5.01 6.15 -23.12
N LEU A 399 -6.33 6.30 -23.17
CA LEU A 399 -7.28 5.29 -22.68
C LEU A 399 -7.20 3.99 -23.49
N ALA A 400 -7.04 4.07 -24.82
CA ALA A 400 -6.84 2.89 -25.65
C ALA A 400 -5.53 2.16 -25.31
N ALA A 401 -4.42 2.89 -25.11
CA ALA A 401 -3.15 2.31 -24.70
C ALA A 401 -3.23 1.66 -23.31
N LEU A 402 -3.96 2.26 -22.36
CA LEU A 402 -4.17 1.68 -21.03
C LEU A 402 -4.99 0.38 -21.09
N GLN A 403 -6.01 0.32 -21.95
CA GLN A 403 -6.79 -0.91 -22.17
C GLN A 403 -5.95 -2.02 -22.81
N GLU A 404 -5.04 -1.68 -23.73
CA GLU A 404 -4.11 -2.65 -24.33
C GLU A 404 -3.12 -3.18 -23.29
N ALA A 405 -2.57 -2.30 -22.44
CA ALA A 405 -1.70 -2.70 -21.33
C ALA A 405 -2.43 -3.60 -20.31
N GLN A 406 -3.69 -3.31 -19.99
CA GLN A 406 -4.51 -4.15 -19.10
C GLN A 406 -4.74 -5.54 -19.69
N ARG A 407 -5.03 -5.65 -21.00
CA ARG A 407 -5.14 -6.96 -21.67
C ARG A 407 -3.82 -7.73 -21.64
N GLY A 408 -2.69 -7.05 -21.86
CA GLY A 408 -1.37 -7.66 -21.75
C GLY A 408 -1.07 -8.18 -20.34
N LEU A 409 -1.48 -7.44 -19.31
CA LEU A 409 -1.34 -7.87 -17.91
C LEU A 409 -2.22 -9.09 -17.60
N GLU A 410 -3.48 -9.10 -18.04
CA GLU A 410 -4.38 -10.24 -17.87
C GLU A 410 -3.85 -11.51 -18.58
N GLU A 411 -3.28 -11.36 -19.78
CA GLU A 411 -2.65 -12.46 -20.50
C GLU A 411 -1.42 -12.99 -19.76
N ALA A 412 -0.55 -12.09 -19.28
CA ALA A 412 0.61 -12.46 -18.48
C ALA A 412 0.20 -13.17 -17.18
N GLN A 413 -0.84 -12.70 -16.49
CA GLN A 413 -1.37 -13.33 -15.29
C GLN A 413 -1.92 -14.73 -15.57
N ARG A 414 -2.61 -14.94 -16.71
CA ARG A 414 -3.05 -16.27 -17.13
C ARG A 414 -1.87 -17.20 -17.39
N VAL A 415 -0.80 -16.72 -18.02
CA VAL A 415 0.42 -17.52 -18.26
C VAL A 415 1.11 -17.89 -16.94
N VAL A 416 1.17 -16.97 -15.98
CA VAL A 416 1.73 -17.25 -14.65
C VAL A 416 0.86 -18.25 -13.89
N ALA A 417 -0.46 -18.13 -13.94
CA ALA A 417 -1.39 -19.05 -13.29
C ALA A 417 -1.27 -20.48 -13.86
N THR A 418 -1.21 -20.63 -15.19
CA THR A 418 -1.01 -21.95 -15.80
C THR A 418 0.36 -22.53 -15.49
N ALA A 419 1.42 -21.71 -15.44
CA ALA A 419 2.73 -22.16 -14.99
C ALA A 419 2.70 -22.65 -13.53
N ALA A 420 2.05 -21.92 -12.63
CA ALA A 420 1.89 -22.31 -11.23
C ALA A 420 1.12 -23.63 -11.07
N GLU A 421 0.02 -23.82 -11.81
CA GLU A 421 -0.73 -25.08 -11.81
C GLU A 421 0.13 -26.26 -12.29
N THR A 422 1.00 -26.05 -13.29
CA THR A 422 1.91 -27.10 -13.77
C THR A 422 3.00 -27.43 -12.76
N THR A 423 3.55 -26.44 -12.04
CA THR A 423 4.54 -26.68 -10.98
C THR A 423 3.93 -27.39 -9.79
N ASP A 424 2.71 -27.00 -9.39
CA ASP A 424 2.00 -27.65 -8.28
C ASP A 424 1.64 -29.10 -8.62
N ALA A 425 1.21 -29.37 -9.85
CA ALA A 425 0.97 -30.73 -10.33
C ALA A 425 2.26 -31.57 -10.33
N SER A 426 3.41 -30.98 -10.70
CA SER A 426 4.72 -31.66 -10.64
C SER A 426 5.11 -31.95 -9.19
N HIS A 427 5.02 -30.97 -8.29
CA HIS A 427 5.34 -31.15 -6.88
C HIS A 427 4.44 -32.19 -6.20
N ALA A 428 3.14 -32.20 -6.53
CA ALA A 428 2.21 -33.20 -6.02
C ALA A 428 2.59 -34.62 -6.49
N ALA A 429 3.04 -34.78 -7.74
CA ALA A 429 3.53 -36.06 -8.25
C ALA A 429 4.82 -36.50 -7.54
N ASP A 430 5.74 -35.58 -7.29
CA ASP A 430 7.00 -35.86 -6.58
C ASP A 430 6.74 -36.25 -5.11
N ILE A 431 5.85 -35.54 -4.42
CA ILE A 431 5.42 -35.87 -3.05
C ILE A 431 4.80 -37.27 -3.01
N ALA A 432 3.88 -37.57 -3.93
CA ALA A 432 3.28 -38.90 -4.02
C ALA A 432 4.32 -40.01 -4.27
N GLY A 433 5.34 -39.72 -5.09
CA GLY A 433 6.49 -40.60 -5.32
C GLY A 433 7.31 -40.85 -4.06
N LEU A 434 7.65 -39.80 -3.31
CA LEU A 434 8.40 -39.88 -2.05
C LEU A 434 7.62 -40.62 -0.96
N GLU A 435 6.31 -40.39 -0.84
CA GLU A 435 5.45 -41.12 0.07
C GLU A 435 5.36 -42.62 -0.27
N ALA A 436 5.32 -42.96 -1.55
CA ALA A 436 5.36 -44.35 -1.99
C ALA A 436 6.68 -45.03 -1.59
N GLN A 437 7.81 -44.35 -1.80
CA GLN A 437 9.13 -44.84 -1.37
C GLN A 437 9.23 -45.01 0.15
N LEU A 438 8.70 -44.06 0.94
CA LEU A 438 8.70 -44.15 2.39
C LEU A 438 7.84 -45.33 2.89
N ARG A 439 6.68 -45.58 2.25
CA ARG A 439 5.85 -46.76 2.53
C ARG A 439 6.59 -48.06 2.23
N GLU A 440 7.25 -48.15 1.08
CA GLU A 440 8.06 -49.32 0.71
C GLU A 440 9.19 -49.57 1.73
N ARG A 441 9.94 -48.53 2.10
CA ARG A 441 10.99 -48.63 3.13
C ARG A 441 10.43 -49.00 4.50
N GLY A 442 9.25 -48.49 4.85
CA GLY A 442 8.53 -48.88 6.07
C GLY A 442 8.19 -50.38 6.10
N HIS A 443 7.70 -50.92 4.98
CA HIS A 443 7.46 -52.36 4.84
C HIS A 443 8.74 -53.18 4.94
N GLU A 444 9.82 -52.71 4.34
CA GLU A 444 11.12 -53.38 4.40
C GLU A 444 11.69 -53.39 5.82
N VAL A 445 11.64 -52.26 6.54
CA VAL A 445 12.04 -52.20 7.96
C VAL A 445 11.19 -53.14 8.81
N ALA A 446 9.88 -53.23 8.55
CA ALA A 446 9.00 -54.15 9.26
C ALA A 446 9.31 -55.63 8.95
N ARG A 447 9.77 -55.94 7.73
CA ARG A 447 10.27 -57.27 7.35
C ARG A 447 11.56 -57.60 8.11
N LEU A 448 12.56 -56.72 8.03
CA LEU A 448 13.85 -56.91 8.72
C LEU A 448 13.69 -57.01 10.24
N LYS A 449 12.79 -56.24 10.85
CA LYS A 449 12.48 -56.37 12.29
C LYS A 449 11.88 -57.73 12.67
N ARG A 450 11.08 -58.33 11.78
CA ARG A 450 10.54 -59.69 11.99
C ARG A 450 11.64 -60.74 11.88
N GLU A 451 12.47 -60.63 10.84
CA GLU A 451 13.64 -61.51 10.64
C GLU A 451 14.60 -61.43 11.83
N LEU A 452 14.87 -60.23 12.37
CA LEU A 452 15.70 -60.04 13.57
C LEU A 452 15.09 -60.73 14.81
N ARG A 453 13.79 -60.54 15.07
CA ARG A 453 13.11 -61.19 16.21
C ARG A 453 13.10 -62.71 16.08
N GLU A 454 12.96 -63.22 14.87
CA GLU A 454 13.03 -64.65 14.61
C GLU A 454 14.46 -65.17 14.85
N GLY A 455 15.48 -64.44 14.39
CA GLY A 455 16.89 -64.71 14.70
C GLY A 455 17.18 -64.69 16.20
N GLU A 456 16.65 -63.72 16.95
CA GLU A 456 16.78 -63.65 18.41
C GLU A 456 16.10 -64.84 19.12
N ARG A 457 14.93 -65.28 18.62
CA ARG A 457 14.25 -66.47 19.15
C ARG A 457 15.09 -67.73 18.95
N VAL A 458 15.56 -67.95 17.73
CA VAL A 458 16.44 -69.09 17.39
C VAL A 458 17.72 -69.04 18.23
N GLY A 459 18.33 -67.85 18.39
CA GLY A 459 19.51 -67.66 19.23
C GLY A 459 19.27 -68.03 20.70
N LYS A 460 18.11 -67.67 21.26
CA LYS A 460 17.73 -68.06 22.63
C LYS A 460 17.48 -69.56 22.77
N GLU A 461 16.84 -70.19 21.79
CA GLU A 461 16.62 -71.64 21.76
C GLU A 461 17.96 -72.39 21.76
N LEU A 462 18.91 -71.97 20.92
CA LEU A 462 20.26 -72.54 20.90
C LEU A 462 21.03 -72.33 22.21
N LEU A 463 20.88 -71.16 22.85
CA LEU A 463 21.51 -70.91 24.16
C LEU A 463 20.93 -71.80 25.26
N LEU A 464 19.61 -72.02 25.27
CA LEU A 464 18.96 -72.94 26.20
C LEU A 464 19.43 -74.38 25.97
N GLU A 465 19.53 -74.83 24.72
CA GLU A 465 20.09 -76.15 24.39
C GLU A 465 21.54 -76.30 24.89
N LEU A 466 22.37 -75.25 24.76
CA LEU A 466 23.74 -75.25 25.29
C LEU A 466 23.79 -75.25 26.82
N GLU A 467 22.86 -74.56 27.47
CA GLU A 467 22.75 -74.52 28.93
C GLU A 467 22.29 -75.87 29.50
N ASP A 468 21.33 -76.53 28.83
CA ASP A 468 20.89 -77.90 29.17
C ASP A 468 22.03 -78.91 29.01
N LEU A 469 22.83 -78.79 27.95
CA LEU A 469 24.05 -79.60 27.78
C LEU A 469 25.09 -79.33 28.87
N ARG A 470 25.12 -78.11 29.43
CA ARG A 470 26.04 -77.72 30.52
C ARG A 470 25.53 -78.13 31.90
N ALA A 471 24.22 -78.30 32.08
CA ALA A 471 23.58 -78.64 33.35
C ALA A 471 23.69 -80.13 33.72
N VAL A 472 24.27 -80.98 32.86
CA VAL A 472 24.62 -82.37 33.21
C VAL A 472 25.72 -82.34 34.28
N PRO A 473 25.43 -82.71 35.54
CA PRO A 473 26.43 -82.64 36.61
C PRO A 473 27.47 -83.74 36.41
N PRO A 474 28.78 -83.47 36.55
CA PRO A 474 29.77 -84.52 36.55
C PRO A 474 29.52 -85.47 37.74
N PRO A 475 29.48 -86.79 37.54
CA PRO A 475 29.26 -87.72 38.65
C PRO A 475 30.47 -87.72 39.60
N PHE A 476 30.22 -87.32 40.85
CA PHE A 476 30.94 -87.70 42.07
C PHE A 476 32.47 -87.96 42.00
N SER A 477 33.25 -86.98 42.48
CA SER A 477 34.45 -87.26 43.29
C SER A 477 34.32 -86.46 44.59
N GLY A 478 33.81 -87.12 45.63
CA GLY A 478 33.82 -86.61 46.99
C GLY A 478 35.05 -87.10 47.74
N GLY A 479 35.67 -86.23 48.54
CA GLY A 479 36.64 -86.70 49.55
C GLY A 479 37.65 -85.67 50.05
N ALA A 480 37.22 -84.90 51.05
CA ALA A 480 37.96 -84.55 52.28
C ALA A 480 39.45 -84.10 52.21
N GLY A 481 39.65 -82.83 52.57
CA GLY A 481 40.45 -82.40 53.74
C GLY A 481 41.97 -82.60 53.73
N GLY A 482 42.70 -81.51 53.98
CA GLY A 482 44.07 -81.59 54.49
C GLY A 482 44.94 -80.38 54.15
N ASP A 483 45.21 -79.57 55.17
CA ASP A 483 46.32 -78.61 55.22
C ASP A 483 47.66 -79.23 54.79
N GLY A 484 48.55 -78.41 54.22
CA GLY A 484 49.99 -78.67 54.28
C GLY A 484 50.80 -78.37 53.02
N ALA A 485 51.44 -77.20 53.04
CA ALA A 485 52.84 -76.95 52.69
C ALA A 485 53.46 -77.53 51.39
N ALA A 486 53.94 -76.59 50.58
CA ALA A 486 55.29 -76.51 50.01
C ALA A 486 55.78 -77.54 48.98
N SER A 487 56.40 -76.96 47.94
CA SER A 487 57.55 -77.46 47.16
C SER A 487 57.26 -78.12 45.80
N GLY A 488 57.71 -77.41 44.76
CA GLY A 488 58.74 -77.96 43.86
C GLY A 488 58.29 -78.85 42.68
N PRO A 489 59.20 -79.09 41.71
CA PRO A 489 58.87 -78.95 40.29
C PRO A 489 58.98 -80.23 39.44
N GLY A 490 58.09 -80.36 38.43
CA GLY A 490 58.18 -81.23 37.23
C GLY A 490 58.16 -82.75 37.49
N PRO A 491 58.31 -83.61 36.44
CA PRO A 491 57.88 -83.52 35.04
C PRO A 491 57.06 -84.76 34.58
N ASN A 492 56.48 -84.71 33.37
CA ASN A 492 56.03 -85.84 32.54
C ASN A 492 55.21 -86.98 33.17
N GLY A 493 53.91 -86.98 32.91
CA GLY A 493 53.05 -88.16 33.02
C GLY A 493 51.97 -88.12 31.93
N GLY A 494 52.16 -88.92 30.87
CA GLY A 494 51.21 -89.05 29.77
C GLY A 494 49.89 -89.66 30.27
N ALA A 495 48.92 -88.81 30.59
CA ALA A 495 47.54 -89.21 30.76
C ALA A 495 46.95 -89.43 29.36
N ARG A 496 46.63 -90.69 29.04
CA ARG A 496 45.81 -91.01 27.88
C ARG A 496 44.50 -90.22 28.01
N PRO A 497 44.05 -89.51 26.95
CA PRO A 497 42.79 -88.78 27.00
C PRO A 497 41.69 -89.80 27.32
N SER A 498 40.97 -89.55 28.42
CA SER A 498 39.73 -90.27 28.68
C SER A 498 38.79 -90.02 27.50
N ALA A 499 37.98 -91.02 27.13
CA ALA A 499 37.06 -90.92 26.00
C ALA A 499 36.12 -89.69 26.12
N GLU A 500 35.82 -89.24 27.35
CA GLU A 500 35.07 -88.00 27.61
C GLU A 500 35.82 -86.73 27.22
N GLY A 501 37.15 -86.68 27.39
CA GLY A 501 37.96 -85.54 26.95
C GLY A 501 38.00 -85.39 25.43
N ALA A 502 37.93 -86.51 24.70
CA ALA A 502 37.84 -86.49 23.24
C ALA A 502 36.48 -85.91 22.77
N VAL A 503 35.38 -86.29 23.43
CA VAL A 503 34.04 -85.77 23.10
C VAL A 503 33.92 -84.28 23.44
N LEU A 504 34.45 -83.83 24.57
CA LEU A 504 34.47 -82.40 24.91
C LEU A 504 35.36 -81.58 23.97
N HIS A 505 36.49 -82.14 23.51
CA HIS A 505 37.32 -81.48 22.51
C HIS A 505 36.60 -81.38 21.16
N GLU A 506 35.89 -82.42 20.73
CA GLU A 506 35.07 -82.41 19.52
C GLU A 506 33.93 -81.38 19.61
N GLN A 507 33.20 -81.35 20.74
CA GLN A 507 32.16 -80.34 20.97
C GLN A 507 32.71 -78.91 21.03
N SER A 508 33.89 -78.72 21.64
CA SER A 508 34.54 -77.40 21.66
C SER A 508 35.03 -76.97 20.27
N ALA A 509 35.48 -77.93 19.45
CA ALA A 509 35.88 -77.68 18.07
C ALA A 509 34.66 -77.32 17.20
N GLU A 510 33.54 -78.02 17.36
CA GLU A 510 32.29 -77.70 16.68
C GLU A 510 31.70 -76.34 17.12
N ALA A 511 31.81 -75.99 18.40
CA ALA A 511 31.39 -74.69 18.90
C ALA A 511 32.28 -73.56 18.35
N ALA A 512 33.60 -73.78 18.31
CA ALA A 512 34.55 -72.84 17.71
C ALA A 512 34.31 -72.67 16.20
N GLU A 513 34.00 -73.75 15.49
CA GLU A 513 33.68 -73.69 14.06
C GLU A 513 32.36 -72.92 13.81
N ARG A 514 31.34 -73.13 14.64
CA ARG A 514 30.09 -72.37 14.55
C ARG A 514 30.30 -70.88 14.85
N ALA A 515 31.10 -70.55 15.87
CA ALA A 515 31.43 -69.16 16.19
C ALA A 515 32.19 -68.49 15.03
N ALA A 516 33.17 -69.18 14.44
CA ALA A 516 33.92 -68.68 13.29
C ALA A 516 33.01 -68.44 12.06
N ARG A 517 31.99 -69.28 11.83
CA ARG A 517 31.01 -69.06 10.75
C ARG A 517 30.15 -67.83 10.99
N VAL A 518 29.64 -67.64 12.21
CA VAL A 518 28.84 -66.45 12.56
C VAL A 518 29.66 -65.17 12.44
N GLU A 519 30.93 -65.19 12.87
CA GLU A 519 31.83 -64.06 12.70
C GLU A 519 32.11 -63.77 11.21
N ALA A 520 32.31 -64.79 10.39
CA ALA A 520 32.47 -64.64 8.95
C ALA A 520 31.21 -64.04 8.28
N ASP A 521 30.01 -64.47 8.69
CA ASP A 521 28.74 -63.94 8.18
C ASP A 521 28.53 -62.47 8.59
N LEU A 522 28.89 -62.09 9.81
CA LEU A 522 28.86 -60.70 10.27
C LEU A 522 29.83 -59.82 9.47
N VAL A 523 31.04 -60.31 9.20
CA VAL A 523 32.02 -59.60 8.36
C VAL A 523 31.49 -59.47 6.93
N ALA A 524 30.92 -60.51 6.35
CA ALA A 524 30.32 -60.47 5.02
C ALA A 524 29.15 -59.47 4.94
N ALA A 525 28.29 -59.42 5.96
CA ALA A 525 27.20 -58.45 6.05
C ALA A 525 27.74 -57.01 6.14
N SER A 526 28.79 -56.77 6.93
CA SER A 526 29.42 -55.44 7.03
C SER A 526 29.99 -54.96 5.70
N TRP A 527 30.58 -55.86 4.91
CA TRP A 527 31.06 -55.56 3.56
C TRP A 527 29.91 -55.27 2.60
N ARG A 528 28.80 -56.02 2.69
CA ARG A 528 27.62 -55.78 1.86
C ARG A 528 26.96 -54.43 2.15
N ILE A 529 26.89 -54.04 3.42
CA ILE A 529 26.41 -52.71 3.84
C ILE A 529 27.30 -51.62 3.24
N SER A 530 28.62 -51.74 3.41
CA SER A 530 29.59 -50.77 2.87
C SER A 530 29.50 -50.65 1.34
N GLN A 531 29.23 -51.76 0.63
CA GLN A 531 29.01 -51.75 -0.81
C GLN A 531 27.71 -51.01 -1.19
N LEU A 532 26.60 -51.28 -0.49
CA LEU A 532 25.32 -50.60 -0.75
C LEU A 532 25.40 -49.11 -0.46
N GLU A 533 26.12 -48.70 0.58
CA GLU A 533 26.38 -47.28 0.88
C GLU A 533 27.14 -46.61 -0.27
N ARG A 534 28.14 -47.29 -0.85
CA ARG A 534 28.87 -46.80 -2.02
C ARG A 534 27.96 -46.72 -3.26
N GLU A 535 27.12 -47.72 -3.53
CA GLU A 535 26.16 -47.70 -4.65
C GLU A 535 25.13 -46.56 -4.50
N VAL A 536 24.65 -46.28 -3.28
CA VAL A 536 23.75 -45.15 -3.01
C VAL A 536 24.47 -43.82 -3.21
N ALA A 537 25.72 -43.70 -2.78
CA ALA A 537 26.53 -42.50 -3.01
C ALA A 537 26.78 -42.27 -4.51
N GLU A 538 27.07 -43.33 -5.27
CA GLU A 538 27.25 -43.27 -6.73
C GLU A 538 25.95 -42.89 -7.45
N ARG A 539 24.80 -43.44 -7.05
CA ARG A 539 23.49 -43.05 -7.61
C ARG A 539 23.16 -41.59 -7.32
N LYS A 540 23.37 -41.13 -6.09
CA LYS A 540 23.21 -39.71 -5.75
C LYS A 540 24.13 -38.83 -6.57
N ALA A 541 25.38 -39.24 -6.78
CA ALA A 541 26.32 -38.50 -7.63
C ALA A 541 25.89 -38.49 -9.10
N ALA A 542 25.33 -39.58 -9.62
CA ALA A 542 24.81 -39.66 -10.99
C ALA A 542 23.52 -38.82 -11.18
N GLU A 543 22.59 -38.87 -10.23
CA GLU A 543 21.39 -38.00 -10.21
C GLU A 543 21.77 -36.51 -10.10
N SER A 544 22.87 -36.20 -9.41
CA SER A 544 23.44 -34.84 -9.33
C SER A 544 24.18 -34.41 -10.62
N ALA A 545 24.55 -35.36 -11.49
CA ALA A 545 25.33 -35.09 -12.71
C ALA A 545 24.46 -34.93 -13.97
N GLU A 546 23.22 -35.43 -13.99
CA GLU A 546 22.26 -35.22 -15.08
C GLU A 546 21.44 -33.89 -15.09
N PRO A 547 21.38 -33.01 -14.06
CA PRO A 547 20.58 -31.78 -14.14
C PRO A 547 21.12 -30.80 -15.20
N GLY A 548 22.42 -30.86 -15.50
CA GLY A 548 23.03 -30.04 -16.56
C GLY A 548 22.56 -30.39 -17.98
N GLY A 549 21.94 -31.55 -18.22
CA GLY A 549 21.39 -31.94 -19.52
C GLY A 549 20.09 -31.18 -19.82
N ARG A 550 19.13 -31.24 -18.90
CA ARG A 550 17.86 -30.51 -18.97
C ARG A 550 18.08 -29.00 -18.92
N GLU A 551 19.02 -28.53 -18.11
CA GLU A 551 19.34 -27.11 -18.02
C GLU A 551 19.96 -26.57 -19.32
N ARG A 552 20.86 -27.32 -19.98
CA ARG A 552 21.36 -26.94 -21.32
C ARG A 552 20.29 -27.01 -22.40
N GLU A 553 19.29 -27.87 -22.25
CA GLU A 553 18.14 -27.94 -23.16
C GLU A 553 17.21 -26.73 -22.96
N LEU A 554 16.98 -26.33 -21.71
CA LEU A 554 16.25 -25.11 -21.34
C LEU A 554 16.98 -23.83 -21.77
N GLU A 555 18.31 -23.74 -21.56
CA GLU A 555 19.11 -22.62 -22.05
C GLU A 555 19.04 -22.51 -23.58
N ARG A 556 19.11 -23.64 -24.31
CA ARG A 556 18.93 -23.63 -25.78
C ARG A 556 17.53 -23.19 -26.18
N ALA A 557 16.50 -23.69 -25.49
CA ALA A 557 15.12 -23.30 -25.76
C ALA A 557 14.89 -21.79 -25.51
N LEU A 558 15.49 -21.25 -24.45
CA LEU A 558 15.38 -19.84 -24.06
C LEU A 558 16.09 -18.93 -25.05
N VAL A 559 17.29 -19.30 -25.52
CA VAL A 559 18.01 -18.57 -26.58
C VAL A 559 17.23 -18.56 -27.90
N ILE A 560 16.59 -19.68 -28.26
CA ILE A 560 15.73 -19.76 -29.46
C ILE A 560 14.53 -18.82 -29.32
N ALA A 561 13.84 -18.84 -28.17
CA ALA A 561 12.68 -17.99 -27.92
C ALA A 561 13.04 -16.48 -27.92
N GLN A 562 14.18 -16.10 -27.32
CA GLN A 562 14.65 -14.70 -27.33
C GLN A 562 14.95 -14.21 -28.75
N ARG A 563 15.51 -15.08 -29.60
CA ARG A 563 15.77 -14.74 -31.01
C ARG A 563 14.47 -14.55 -31.78
N GLU A 564 13.47 -15.40 -31.57
CA GLU A 564 12.16 -15.28 -32.21
C GLU A 564 11.45 -13.98 -31.80
N ILE A 565 11.51 -13.61 -30.51
CA ILE A 565 10.99 -12.32 -30.01
C ILE A 565 11.74 -11.13 -30.65
N ALA A 566 13.06 -11.23 -30.79
CA ALA A 566 13.85 -10.18 -31.44
C ALA A 566 13.51 -10.05 -32.94
N GLU A 567 13.26 -11.16 -33.64
CA GLU A 567 12.83 -11.17 -35.03
C GLU A 567 11.41 -10.59 -35.19
N LEU A 568 10.48 -10.89 -34.27
CA LEU A 568 9.14 -10.28 -34.24
C LEU A 568 9.20 -8.76 -33.97
N ARG A 569 10.07 -8.32 -33.05
CA ARG A 569 10.29 -6.89 -32.76
C ARG A 569 10.97 -6.15 -33.91
N GLY A 570 11.92 -6.79 -34.60
CA GLY A 570 12.60 -6.23 -35.76
C GLY A 570 11.70 -6.14 -37.01
N GLY A 571 10.82 -7.12 -37.20
CA GLY A 571 9.87 -7.16 -38.32
C GLY A 571 8.74 -6.14 -38.21
N GLY A 572 8.31 -5.78 -36.99
CA GLY A 572 7.24 -4.80 -36.77
C GLY A 572 7.65 -3.33 -36.99
N ALA A 573 8.95 -3.02 -36.89
CA ALA A 573 9.44 -1.64 -36.97
C ALA A 573 9.75 -1.15 -38.40
N ALA A 574 9.82 -2.05 -39.39
CA ALA A 574 10.16 -1.68 -40.78
C ALA A 574 8.93 -1.43 -41.68
N GLY A 575 7.71 -1.55 -41.15
CA GLY A 575 6.48 -1.53 -41.95
C GLY A 575 5.82 -0.17 -42.20
N ASP A 576 6.08 0.86 -41.39
CA ASP A 576 5.13 2.00 -41.34
C ASP A 576 5.74 3.42 -41.39
N THR A 577 7.04 3.57 -41.66
CA THR A 577 7.68 4.90 -41.65
C THR A 577 7.90 5.54 -43.03
N THR A 578 7.40 4.94 -44.13
CA THR A 578 7.70 5.43 -45.49
C THR A 578 6.58 6.26 -46.13
N SER A 579 5.45 6.52 -45.46
CA SER A 579 4.31 7.24 -46.04
C SER A 579 4.11 8.68 -45.53
N GLU A 580 4.73 9.11 -44.44
CA GLU A 580 4.38 10.40 -43.79
C GLU A 580 5.46 11.50 -43.85
N GLN A 581 6.65 11.25 -44.41
CA GLN A 581 7.71 12.28 -44.55
C GLN A 581 7.70 13.07 -45.87
N ALA A 582 6.74 12.84 -46.77
CA ALA A 582 6.66 13.59 -48.04
C ALA A 582 5.86 14.90 -47.97
N ALA A 583 5.25 15.27 -46.83
CA ALA A 583 4.28 16.38 -46.77
C ALA A 583 4.73 17.65 -45.99
N VAL A 584 5.91 17.67 -45.36
CA VAL A 584 6.28 18.76 -44.40
C VAL A 584 7.41 19.69 -44.88
N VAL A 585 7.90 19.56 -46.12
CA VAL A 585 9.03 20.38 -46.61
C VAL A 585 8.62 21.72 -47.27
N ASP A 586 7.32 22.02 -47.45
CA ASP A 586 6.90 23.18 -48.28
C ASP A 586 6.35 24.42 -47.52
N MET A 587 6.66 24.61 -46.24
CA MET A 587 6.11 25.75 -45.47
C MET A 587 7.09 26.48 -44.54
N GLN A 588 8.34 26.70 -44.98
CA GLN A 588 9.23 27.67 -44.33
C GLN A 588 9.92 28.59 -45.33
N GLY A 589 9.15 29.51 -45.89
CA GLY A 589 9.65 30.61 -46.69
C GLY A 589 8.83 31.88 -46.48
N ARG A 590 9.14 32.64 -45.41
CA ARG A 590 8.97 34.11 -45.34
C ARG A 590 9.48 34.68 -44.01
N SER A 591 10.69 35.21 -44.07
CA SER A 591 11.31 36.05 -43.03
C SER A 591 10.98 37.51 -43.30
N PRO A 592 10.55 38.34 -42.31
CA PRO A 592 10.48 39.78 -42.48
C PRO A 592 11.72 40.49 -41.90
N ALA A 593 12.18 41.48 -42.65
CA ALA A 593 13.36 42.32 -42.43
C ALA A 593 13.30 43.19 -41.15
N PRO A 594 14.46 43.60 -40.60
CA PRO A 594 14.52 44.50 -39.44
C PRO A 594 14.34 45.98 -39.84
N ARG A 595 13.49 46.69 -39.09
CA ARG A 595 13.33 48.15 -39.17
C ARG A 595 14.41 48.85 -38.33
N SER A 596 15.10 49.77 -38.98
CA SER A 596 15.99 50.77 -38.42
C SER A 596 15.22 51.82 -37.60
N VAL A 597 15.84 52.26 -36.51
CA VAL A 597 15.43 53.43 -35.71
C VAL A 597 16.59 54.43 -35.75
N GLN A 598 16.33 55.63 -36.28
CA GLN A 598 16.82 56.96 -35.82
C GLN A 598 16.37 58.07 -36.80
N PRO A 599 16.20 59.33 -36.34
CA PRO A 599 17.29 60.20 -35.84
C PRO A 599 17.25 60.51 -34.36
#